data_AF-A0A7K7SEJ8-F1
#
_entry.id   AF-A0A7K7SEJ8-F1
#
_cell.length_a   1.000
_cell.length_b   1.000
_cell.length_c   1.000
_cell.angle_alpha   90.00
_cell.angle_beta   90.00
_cell.angle_gamma   90.00
#
_symmetry.space_group_name_H-M   'P 1'
#
loop_
_entity.id
_entity.type
_entity.pdbx_description
1 polymer ?
#
loop_
_entity_poly.entity_id
_entity_poly.type
_entity_poly.pdbx_seq_one_letter_code
_entity_poly.pdbx_strand_id
1 'polypeptide(L)'
;DTEHFSALLVLLLLWLHSCRRLAECLWTSVFSSGVIHIVQYCFGLGYYIAVGSTVLCQVPPDVRNGKKLSVQICWYHIIGVMMYIWASLHQHRCLAILANLRKSRSGKVVSLSHSVPFGDWFESVSCPHYFAELLIYVSMAITLGIHNVTWWCVVMYVLFNQALAAVLCHEFYQKNFSSYPKHRKAFIPLVF
;
A
#
# COMPACT_ATOMS: atom_id res chain seq x y z
N ASP A 1 26.74 6.63 -6.85
CA ASP A 1 25.89 7.77 -7.23
C ASP A 1 24.44 7.37 -7.47
N THR A 2 24.13 6.63 -8.54
CA THR A 2 22.75 6.23 -8.87
C THR A 2 22.07 5.42 -7.75
N GLU A 3 22.73 4.39 -7.20
CA GLU A 3 22.14 3.55 -6.14
C GLU A 3 21.82 4.33 -4.86
N HIS A 4 22.68 5.30 -4.52
CA HIS A 4 22.44 6.17 -3.36
C HIS A 4 21.23 7.06 -3.60
N PHE A 5 21.12 7.62 -4.81
CA PHE A 5 19.96 8.39 -5.21
C PHE A 5 18.68 7.54 -5.23
N SER A 6 18.72 6.32 -5.77
CA SER A 6 17.59 5.39 -5.77
C SER A 6 17.13 5.07 -4.34
N ALA A 7 18.07 4.78 -3.42
CA ALA A 7 17.76 4.51 -2.02
C ALA A 7 17.15 5.73 -1.31
N LEU A 8 17.74 6.92 -1.48
CA LEU A 8 17.19 8.17 -0.94
C LEU A 8 15.80 8.47 -1.49
N LEU A 9 15.58 8.24 -2.78
CA LEU A 9 14.27 8.42 -3.42
C LEU A 9 13.26 7.42 -2.85
N VAL A 10 13.60 6.15 -2.67
CA VAL A 10 12.69 5.18 -2.04
C VAL A 10 12.40 5.51 -0.58
N LEU A 11 13.38 5.97 0.20
CA LEU A 11 13.14 6.47 1.56
C LEU A 11 12.15 7.64 1.57
N LEU A 12 12.30 8.58 0.63
CA LEU A 12 11.35 9.69 0.47
C LEU A 12 9.95 9.18 0.10
N LEU A 13 9.84 8.25 -0.85
CA LEU A 13 8.57 7.65 -1.24
C LEU A 13 7.91 6.89 -0.08
N LEU A 14 8.67 6.14 0.71
CA LEU A 14 8.19 5.46 1.92
C LEU A 14 7.69 6.45 2.97
N TRP A 15 8.41 7.54 3.17
CA TRP A 15 8.03 8.60 4.10
C TRP A 15 6.72 9.27 3.65
N LEU A 16 6.64 9.68 2.38
CA LEU A 16 5.42 10.25 1.80
C LEU A 16 4.24 9.29 1.88
N HIS A 17 4.46 8.00 1.59
CA HIS A 17 3.45 6.97 1.72
C HIS A 17 2.94 6.88 3.16
N SER A 18 3.85 6.81 4.14
CA SER A 18 3.51 6.72 5.56
C SER A 18 2.74 7.95 6.05
N CYS A 19 3.17 9.16 5.67
CA CYS A 19 2.47 10.40 5.99
C CYS A 19 1.06 10.44 5.36
N ARG A 20 0.91 10.00 4.11
CA ARG A 20 -0.40 9.91 3.46
C ARG A 20 -1.30 8.90 4.19
N ARG A 21 -0.81 7.71 4.51
CA ARG A 21 -1.60 6.68 5.23
C ARG A 21 -2.01 7.18 6.61
N LEU A 22 -1.13 7.87 7.33
CA LEU A 22 -1.44 8.52 8.60
C LEU A 22 -2.55 9.57 8.43
N ALA A 23 -2.41 10.44 7.44
CA ALA A 23 -3.42 11.46 7.11
C ALA A 23 -4.79 10.84 6.80
N GLU A 24 -4.82 9.79 6.01
CA GLU A 24 -6.05 9.05 5.69
C GLU A 24 -6.67 8.37 6.92
N CYS A 25 -5.86 7.88 7.85
CA CYS A 25 -6.34 7.33 9.11
C CYS A 25 -6.96 8.42 10.00
N LEU A 26 -6.33 9.59 10.09
CA LEU A 26 -6.79 10.68 10.97
C LEU A 26 -8.02 11.42 10.43
N TRP A 27 -8.08 11.63 9.11
CA TRP A 27 -9.08 12.54 8.50
C TRP A 27 -10.09 11.86 7.60
N THR A 28 -9.74 10.74 6.95
CA THR A 28 -10.62 10.08 5.97
C THR A 28 -11.38 8.92 6.58
N SER A 29 -10.66 8.04 7.28
CA SER A 29 -11.14 6.72 7.68
C SER A 29 -12.16 6.78 8.81
N VAL A 30 -13.15 5.89 8.76
CA VAL A 30 -14.12 5.68 9.83
C VAL A 30 -13.92 4.27 10.36
N PHE A 31 -13.34 4.14 11.55
CA PHE A 31 -13.06 2.85 12.15
C PHE A 31 -14.28 2.30 12.88
N SER A 32 -14.42 0.97 12.85
CA SER A 32 -15.43 0.26 13.65
C SER A 32 -14.89 -0.03 15.06
N SER A 33 -15.68 -0.68 15.91
CA SER A 33 -15.24 -1.13 17.25
C SER A 33 -14.23 -2.28 17.26
N GLY A 34 -13.86 -2.82 16.09
CA GLY A 34 -12.85 -3.87 15.97
C GLY A 34 -11.48 -3.40 16.44
N VAL A 35 -10.85 -4.19 17.33
CA VAL A 35 -9.51 -3.93 17.85
C VAL A 35 -8.50 -4.89 17.23
N ILE A 36 -7.28 -4.42 16.98
CA ILE A 36 -6.18 -5.25 16.51
C ILE A 36 -5.59 -6.06 17.67
N HIS A 37 -5.24 -7.32 17.41
CA HIS A 37 -4.57 -8.14 18.41
C HIS A 37 -3.16 -7.61 18.71
N ILE A 38 -2.74 -7.63 19.98
CA ILE A 38 -1.47 -7.03 20.42
C ILE A 38 -0.25 -7.60 19.69
N VAL A 39 -0.24 -8.92 19.44
CA VAL A 39 0.83 -9.59 18.70
C VAL A 39 0.94 -9.04 17.28
N GLN A 40 -0.19 -8.86 16.59
CA GLN A 40 -0.21 -8.32 15.23
C GLN A 40 0.22 -6.85 15.20
N TYR A 41 -0.13 -6.08 16.23
CA TYR A 41 0.34 -4.71 16.39
C TYR A 41 1.86 -4.64 16.57
N CYS A 42 2.45 -5.48 17.43
CA CYS A 42 3.90 -5.59 17.60
C CYS A 42 4.61 -5.99 16.30
N PHE A 43 4.07 -6.96 15.55
CA PHE A 43 4.59 -7.31 14.23
C PHE A 43 4.54 -6.13 13.26
N GLY A 44 3.46 -5.36 13.24
CA GLY A 44 3.34 -4.15 12.44
C GLY A 44 4.41 -3.11 12.76
N LEU A 45 4.68 -2.86 14.05
CA LEU A 45 5.74 -1.94 14.47
C LEU A 45 7.13 -2.43 14.04
N GLY A 46 7.41 -3.71 14.24
CA GLY A 46 8.66 -4.34 13.79
C GLY A 46 8.85 -4.23 12.28
N TYR A 47 7.79 -4.44 11.51
CA TYR A 47 7.79 -4.30 10.06
C TYR A 47 8.20 -2.89 9.59
N TYR A 48 7.64 -1.83 10.20
CA TYR A 48 7.98 -0.45 9.82
C TYR A 48 9.44 -0.08 10.13
N ILE A 49 10.01 -0.62 11.21
CA ILE A 49 11.45 -0.46 11.50
C ILE A 49 12.27 -1.22 10.45
N ALA A 50 11.92 -2.48 10.19
CA ALA A 50 12.64 -3.34 9.27
C ALA A 50 12.64 -2.83 7.82
N VAL A 51 11.52 -2.29 7.33
CA VAL A 51 11.43 -1.79 5.95
C VAL A 51 12.33 -0.57 5.74
N GLY A 52 12.39 0.35 6.71
CA GLY A 52 13.31 1.49 6.66
C GLY A 52 14.77 1.06 6.70
N SER A 53 15.12 0.14 7.62
CA SER A 53 16.46 -0.44 7.70
C SER A 53 16.86 -1.17 6.41
N THR A 54 15.91 -1.87 5.77
CA THR A 54 16.16 -2.61 4.52
C THR A 54 16.64 -1.71 3.40
N VAL A 55 16.10 -0.49 3.29
CA VAL A 55 16.55 0.48 2.27
C VAL A 55 17.93 1.04 2.63
N LEU A 56 18.16 1.33 3.91
CA LEU A 56 19.45 1.85 4.38
C LEU A 56 20.60 0.85 4.17
N CYS A 57 20.35 -0.44 4.38
CA CYS A 57 21.34 -1.49 4.14
C CYS A 57 21.74 -1.67 2.67
N GLN A 58 21.01 -1.06 1.72
CA GLN A 58 21.35 -1.11 0.30
C GLN A 58 22.37 -0.04 -0.10
N VAL A 59 22.64 0.94 0.76
CA VAL A 59 23.59 2.01 0.47
C VAL A 59 25.02 1.53 0.77
N PRO A 60 25.95 1.53 -0.20
CA PRO A 60 27.35 1.22 0.04
C PRO A 60 27.96 2.12 1.13
N PRO A 61 28.83 1.61 2.00
CA PRO A 61 29.40 2.37 3.12
C PRO A 61 30.39 3.49 2.73
N ASP A 62 30.58 3.77 1.43
CA ASP A 62 31.61 4.70 0.91
C ASP A 62 31.25 6.19 1.07
N VAL A 63 30.34 6.51 2.00
CA VAL A 63 29.87 7.88 2.32
C VAL A 63 30.90 8.69 3.13
N ARG A 64 32.08 8.12 3.42
CA ARG A 64 33.08 8.78 4.27
C ARG A 64 33.99 9.77 3.53
N ASN A 65 33.95 9.83 2.19
CA ASN A 65 34.97 10.52 1.40
C ASN A 65 34.59 11.91 0.84
N GLY A 66 33.47 12.52 1.25
CA GLY A 66 33.13 13.88 0.84
C GLY A 66 32.94 14.09 -0.67
N LYS A 67 32.79 13.00 -1.44
CA LYS A 67 32.46 13.08 -2.87
C LYS A 67 31.07 13.70 -3.02
N LYS A 68 30.99 14.72 -3.87
CA LYS A 68 29.74 15.41 -4.23
C LYS A 68 28.73 14.35 -4.69
N LEU A 69 27.60 14.24 -4.00
CA LEU A 69 26.51 13.31 -4.38
C LEU A 69 26.03 13.70 -5.78
N SER A 70 26.50 12.99 -6.80
CA SER A 70 26.04 13.19 -8.16
C SER A 70 24.68 12.51 -8.31
N VAL A 71 23.65 13.29 -8.61
CA VAL A 71 22.31 12.77 -8.84
C VAL A 71 22.21 12.32 -10.30
N GLN A 72 22.16 11.01 -10.52
CA GLN A 72 21.94 10.42 -11.84
C GLN A 72 20.51 9.88 -11.94
N ILE A 73 19.70 10.50 -12.80
CA ILE A 73 18.32 10.07 -13.04
C ILE A 73 18.30 9.08 -14.21
N CYS A 74 17.98 7.83 -13.91
CA CYS A 74 17.69 6.78 -14.89
C CYS A 74 16.19 6.65 -15.20
N TRP A 75 15.86 6.03 -16.34
CA TRP A 75 14.49 5.81 -16.83
C TRP A 75 13.59 5.07 -15.81
N TYR A 76 14.13 4.10 -15.08
CA TYR A 76 13.37 3.31 -14.11
C TYR A 76 12.92 4.15 -12.90
N HIS A 77 13.61 5.23 -12.55
CA HIS A 77 13.12 6.15 -11.51
C HIS A 77 11.85 6.86 -11.96
N ILE A 78 11.78 7.27 -13.23
CA ILE A 78 10.62 7.97 -13.79
C ILE A 78 9.43 7.00 -13.80
N ILE A 79 9.62 5.79 -14.32
CA ILE A 79 8.58 4.76 -14.35
C ILE A 79 8.12 4.39 -12.94
N GLY A 80 9.05 4.18 -12.01
CA GLY A 80 8.75 3.87 -10.61
C GLY A 80 7.95 4.99 -9.93
N VAL A 81 8.32 6.26 -10.13
CA VAL A 81 7.59 7.40 -9.56
C VAL A 81 6.20 7.55 -10.18
N MET A 82 6.07 7.38 -11.50
CA MET A 82 4.76 7.44 -12.17
C MET A 82 3.81 6.36 -11.66
N MET A 83 4.31 5.12 -11.56
CA MET A 83 3.54 3.99 -11.02
C MET A 83 3.18 4.20 -9.55
N TYR A 84 4.09 4.74 -8.74
CA TYR A 84 3.86 5.09 -7.34
C TYR A 84 2.70 6.08 -7.17
N ILE A 85 2.71 7.17 -7.96
CA ILE A 85 1.66 8.21 -7.91
C ILE A 85 0.33 7.60 -8.32
N TRP A 86 0.30 6.90 -9.45
CA TRP A 86 -0.92 6.27 -9.96
C TRP A 86 -1.54 5.28 -8.96
N ALA A 87 -0.73 4.37 -8.42
CA ALA A 87 -1.17 3.41 -7.42
C ALA A 87 -1.63 4.09 -6.12
N SER A 88 -0.92 5.12 -5.66
CA SER A 88 -1.30 5.91 -4.48
C SER A 88 -2.65 6.62 -4.66
N LEU A 89 -2.92 7.15 -5.85
CA LEU A 89 -4.20 7.79 -6.16
C LEU A 89 -5.36 6.78 -6.13
N HIS A 90 -5.19 5.61 -6.75
CA HIS A 90 -6.20 4.55 -6.71
C HIS A 90 -6.43 4.02 -5.30
N GLN A 91 -5.36 3.83 -4.53
CA GLN A 91 -5.49 3.42 -3.14
C GLN A 91 -6.31 4.43 -2.32
N HIS A 92 -5.98 5.73 -2.45
CA HIS A 92 -6.68 6.80 -1.76
C HIS A 92 -8.17 6.84 -2.13
N ARG A 93 -8.48 6.74 -3.44
CA ARG A 93 -9.87 6.69 -3.94
C ARG A 93 -10.63 5.51 -3.34
N CYS A 94 -10.04 4.33 -3.32
CA CYS A 94 -10.68 3.15 -2.75
C CYS A 94 -10.97 3.31 -1.25
N LEU A 95 -10.05 3.90 -0.49
CA LEU A 95 -10.24 4.18 0.93
C LEU A 95 -11.31 5.25 1.17
N ALA A 96 -11.36 6.27 0.33
CA ALA A 96 -12.39 7.30 0.38
C ALA A 96 -13.78 6.71 0.10
N ILE A 97 -13.90 5.80 -0.87
CA ILE A 97 -15.15 5.04 -1.13
C ILE A 97 -15.57 4.28 0.13
N LEU A 98 -14.65 3.50 0.72
CA LEU A 98 -14.94 2.73 1.94
C LEU A 98 -15.37 3.63 3.12
N ALA A 99 -14.72 4.77 3.30
CA ALA A 99 -15.10 5.74 4.33
C ALA A 99 -16.48 6.36 4.07
N ASN A 100 -16.78 6.69 2.81
CA ASN A 100 -18.05 7.30 2.42
C ASN A 100 -19.24 6.35 2.58
N LEU A 101 -19.03 5.02 2.54
CA LEU A 101 -20.09 4.06 2.87
C LEU A 101 -20.60 4.19 4.31
N ARG A 102 -19.80 4.79 5.20
CA ARG A 102 -20.13 5.01 6.62
C ARG A 102 -20.55 6.46 6.91
N LYS A 103 -20.40 7.37 5.95
CA LYS A 103 -20.70 8.81 6.08
C LYS A 103 -21.95 9.19 5.28
N SER A 104 -22.69 10.17 5.77
CA SER A 104 -23.78 10.82 5.04
C SER A 104 -23.22 11.81 4.01
N ARG A 105 -24.06 12.32 3.10
CA ARG A 105 -23.69 13.40 2.17
C ARG A 105 -23.17 14.66 2.88
N SER A 106 -23.54 14.87 4.14
CA SER A 106 -23.05 15.96 4.98
C SER A 106 -21.74 15.65 5.74
N GLY A 107 -21.14 14.47 5.51
CA GLY A 107 -19.89 14.03 6.15
C GLY A 107 -20.06 13.42 7.55
N LYS A 108 -21.28 13.42 8.11
CA LYS A 108 -21.56 12.82 9.44
C LYS A 108 -21.58 11.29 9.35
N VAL A 109 -20.97 10.61 10.33
CA VAL A 109 -21.02 9.14 10.42
C VAL A 109 -22.46 8.71 10.73
N VAL A 110 -23.04 7.91 9.83
CA VAL A 110 -24.44 7.44 9.91
C VAL A 110 -24.55 5.99 10.31
N SER A 111 -23.55 5.17 9.98
CA SER A 111 -23.52 3.77 10.37
C SER A 111 -22.08 3.25 10.44
N LEU A 112 -21.85 2.32 11.37
CA LEU A 112 -20.64 1.51 11.44
C LEU A 112 -20.83 0.14 10.76
N SER A 113 -22.03 -0.14 10.24
CA SER A 113 -22.32 -1.37 9.50
C SER A 113 -21.45 -1.49 8.25
N HIS A 114 -21.11 -2.72 7.89
CA HIS A 114 -20.46 -3.00 6.61
C HIS A 114 -21.48 -2.90 5.48
N SER A 115 -21.04 -2.36 4.36
CA SER A 115 -21.80 -2.29 3.11
C SER A 115 -20.89 -2.72 1.96
N VAL A 116 -21.49 -3.19 0.86
CA VAL A 116 -20.73 -3.61 -0.32
C VAL A 116 -20.25 -2.37 -1.08
N PRO A 117 -18.93 -2.19 -1.29
CA PRO A 117 -18.41 -1.05 -2.05
C PRO A 117 -18.65 -1.19 -3.56
N PHE A 118 -18.87 -0.07 -4.23
CA PHE A 118 -19.00 0.04 -5.68
C PHE A 118 -18.19 1.25 -6.19
N GLY A 119 -17.80 1.21 -7.46
CA GLY A 119 -16.96 2.23 -8.09
C GLY A 119 -15.45 1.94 -8.04
N ASP A 120 -14.71 2.57 -8.96
CA ASP A 120 -13.30 2.29 -9.21
C ASP A 120 -13.05 0.78 -9.43
N TRP A 121 -11.93 0.23 -8.96
CA TRP A 121 -11.61 -1.19 -9.08
C TRP A 121 -12.46 -2.13 -8.21
N PHE A 122 -13.38 -1.62 -7.38
CA PHE A 122 -14.27 -2.50 -6.62
C PHE A 122 -15.20 -3.31 -7.51
N GLU A 123 -15.44 -2.90 -8.76
CA GLU A 123 -16.24 -3.69 -9.69
C GLU A 123 -15.56 -5.00 -10.10
N SER A 124 -14.23 -5.07 -10.05
CA SER A 124 -13.48 -6.26 -10.42
C SER A 124 -13.02 -7.09 -9.23
N VAL A 125 -12.62 -6.44 -8.14
CA VAL A 125 -12.04 -7.08 -6.96
C VAL A 125 -12.65 -6.56 -5.67
N SER A 126 -12.57 -7.36 -4.63
CA SER A 126 -13.16 -7.07 -3.31
C SER A 126 -12.31 -6.06 -2.55
N CYS A 127 -10.98 -6.19 -2.64
CA CYS A 127 -10.02 -5.36 -1.92
C CYS A 127 -9.02 -4.68 -2.86
N PRO A 128 -9.47 -3.79 -3.77
CA PRO A 128 -8.59 -3.09 -4.71
C PRO A 128 -7.55 -2.19 -4.05
N HIS A 129 -7.84 -1.65 -2.87
CA HIS A 129 -6.89 -0.85 -2.10
C HIS A 129 -5.66 -1.65 -1.64
N TYR A 130 -5.81 -2.95 -1.45
CA TYR A 130 -4.69 -3.85 -1.17
C TYR A 130 -3.86 -4.11 -2.44
N PHE A 131 -4.51 -4.25 -3.59
CA PHE A 131 -3.79 -4.39 -4.85
C PHE A 131 -3.01 -3.12 -5.18
N ALA A 132 -3.62 -1.94 -4.99
CA ALA A 132 -2.94 -0.66 -5.12
C ALA A 132 -1.75 -0.54 -4.15
N GLU A 133 -1.87 -1.04 -2.92
CA GLU A 133 -0.74 -1.11 -1.98
C GLU A 133 0.40 -1.97 -2.55
N LEU A 134 0.12 -3.17 -3.05
CA LEU A 134 1.13 -4.01 -3.68
C LEU A 134 1.87 -3.27 -4.81
N LEU A 135 1.14 -2.55 -5.65
CA LEU A 135 1.72 -1.77 -6.75
C LEU A 135 2.63 -0.63 -6.27
N ILE A 136 2.35 -0.02 -5.11
CA ILE A 136 3.23 0.97 -4.48
C ILE A 136 4.58 0.35 -4.09
N TYR A 137 4.59 -0.87 -3.56
CA TYR A 137 5.85 -1.55 -3.20
C TYR A 137 6.60 -2.04 -4.44
N VAL A 138 5.90 -2.53 -5.46
CA VAL A 138 6.48 -2.88 -6.77
C VAL A 138 7.11 -1.65 -7.43
N SER A 139 6.46 -0.48 -7.35
CA SER A 139 7.01 0.74 -7.94
C SER A 139 8.32 1.17 -7.27
N MET A 140 8.45 0.97 -5.96
CA MET A 140 9.72 1.18 -5.25
C MET A 140 10.78 0.15 -5.67
N ALA A 141 10.40 -1.10 -5.97
CA ALA A 141 11.32 -2.11 -6.53
C ALA A 141 11.88 -1.66 -7.89
N ILE A 142 11.03 -1.09 -8.74
CA ILE A 142 11.43 -0.51 -10.02
C ILE A 142 12.37 0.68 -9.80
N THR A 143 12.07 1.57 -8.84
CA THR A 143 12.93 2.70 -8.48
C THR A 143 14.31 2.27 -7.99
N LEU A 144 14.44 1.08 -7.39
CA LEU A 144 15.72 0.45 -7.00
C LEU A 144 16.40 -0.33 -8.14
N GLY A 145 15.89 -0.22 -9.38
CA GLY A 145 16.48 -0.87 -10.54
C GLY A 145 16.09 -2.34 -10.72
N ILE A 146 15.01 -2.83 -10.08
CA ILE A 146 14.44 -4.19 -10.21
C ILE A 146 15.33 -5.32 -9.70
N HIS A 147 16.65 -5.19 -9.70
CA HIS A 147 17.58 -6.25 -9.31
C HIS A 147 17.75 -6.38 -7.78
N ASN A 148 17.09 -5.53 -6.99
CA ASN A 148 17.23 -5.54 -5.54
C ASN A 148 16.45 -6.70 -4.89
N VAL A 149 17.13 -7.81 -4.66
CA VAL A 149 16.55 -9.03 -4.08
C VAL A 149 15.93 -8.76 -2.70
N THR A 150 16.62 -7.99 -1.85
CA THR A 150 16.14 -7.67 -0.50
C THR A 150 14.81 -6.92 -0.53
N TRP A 151 14.65 -5.98 -1.47
CA TRP A 151 13.39 -5.27 -1.64
C TRP A 151 12.28 -6.17 -2.19
N TRP A 152 12.60 -7.13 -3.08
CA TRP A 152 11.62 -8.11 -3.52
C TRP A 152 11.10 -9.01 -2.39
N CYS A 153 11.91 -9.29 -1.36
CA CYS A 153 11.42 -9.94 -0.15
C CYS A 153 10.33 -9.10 0.56
N VAL A 154 10.48 -7.77 0.59
CA VAL A 154 9.45 -6.85 1.13
C VAL A 154 8.19 -6.90 0.27
N VAL A 155 8.33 -6.82 -1.06
CA VAL A 155 7.19 -6.92 -1.99
C VAL A 155 6.44 -8.24 -1.81
N MET A 156 7.17 -9.35 -1.67
CA MET A 156 6.59 -10.67 -1.46
C MET A 156 5.86 -10.78 -0.12
N TYR A 157 6.44 -10.23 0.94
CA TYR A 157 5.77 -10.13 2.23
C TYR A 157 4.46 -9.35 2.13
N VAL A 158 4.47 -8.18 1.47
CA VAL A 158 3.27 -7.36 1.24
C VAL A 158 2.25 -8.14 0.42
N LEU A 159 2.66 -8.83 -0.65
CA LEU A 159 1.80 -9.67 -1.47
C LEU A 159 1.03 -10.70 -0.61
N PHE A 160 1.74 -11.49 0.18
CA PHE A 160 1.11 -12.56 0.96
C PHE A 160 0.22 -12.01 2.08
N ASN A 161 0.68 -10.98 2.80
CA ASN A 161 -0.10 -10.37 3.87
C ASN A 161 -1.41 -9.76 3.33
N GLN A 162 -1.33 -9.04 2.20
CA GLN A 162 -2.48 -8.42 1.56
C GLN A 162 -3.42 -9.45 0.91
N ALA A 163 -2.87 -10.49 0.29
CA ALA A 163 -3.65 -11.59 -0.29
C ALA A 163 -4.48 -12.31 0.79
N LEU A 164 -3.87 -12.64 1.94
CA LEU A 164 -4.58 -13.27 3.06
C LEU A 164 -5.72 -12.38 3.56
N ALA A 165 -5.44 -11.10 3.81
CA ALA A 165 -6.46 -10.14 4.25
C ALA A 165 -7.60 -9.99 3.22
N ALA A 166 -7.26 -9.97 1.93
CA ALA A 166 -8.24 -9.87 0.85
C ALA A 166 -9.17 -11.10 0.79
N VAL A 167 -8.63 -12.31 0.95
CA VAL A 167 -9.43 -13.55 0.96
C VAL A 167 -10.41 -13.54 2.13
N LEU A 168 -9.94 -13.25 3.34
CA LEU A 168 -10.80 -13.19 4.52
C LEU A 168 -11.92 -12.14 4.35
N CYS A 169 -11.59 -10.99 3.77
CA CYS A 169 -12.57 -9.95 3.46
C CYS A 169 -13.56 -10.39 2.38
N HIS A 170 -13.09 -11.07 1.34
CA HIS A 170 -13.94 -11.61 0.27
C HIS A 170 -14.93 -12.66 0.80
N GLU A 171 -14.45 -13.62 1.59
CA GLU A 171 -15.29 -14.63 2.24
C GLU A 171 -16.31 -14.00 3.19
N PHE A 172 -15.89 -12.99 3.96
CA PHE A 172 -16.80 -12.21 4.79
C PHE A 172 -17.91 -11.58 3.95
N TYR A 173 -17.59 -10.95 2.82
CA TYR A 173 -18.60 -10.36 1.94
C TYR A 173 -19.56 -11.39 1.36
N GLN A 174 -19.04 -12.52 0.85
CA GLN A 174 -19.87 -13.60 0.30
C GLN A 174 -20.82 -14.20 1.33
N LYS A 175 -20.36 -14.37 2.58
CA LYS A 175 -21.16 -14.98 3.66
C LYS A 175 -22.24 -14.04 4.19
N ASN A 176 -21.96 -12.74 4.27
CA ASN A 176 -22.83 -11.78 4.95
C ASN A 176 -23.76 -11.01 4.00
N PHE A 177 -23.46 -10.96 2.70
CA PHE A 177 -24.25 -10.20 1.72
C PHE A 177 -24.73 -11.09 0.58
N SER A 178 -26.03 -11.42 0.59
CA SER A 178 -26.67 -12.18 -0.49
C SER A 178 -26.62 -11.45 -1.84
N SER A 179 -26.56 -10.11 -1.82
CA SER A 179 -26.43 -9.24 -3.00
C SER A 179 -24.99 -9.07 -3.50
N TYR A 180 -24.00 -9.76 -2.88
CA TYR A 180 -22.60 -9.60 -3.27
C TYR A 180 -22.33 -10.10 -4.70
N PRO A 181 -21.65 -9.32 -5.57
CA PRO A 181 -21.39 -9.75 -6.93
C PRO A 181 -20.43 -10.95 -7.01
N LYS A 182 -20.94 -12.11 -7.45
CA LYS A 182 -20.19 -13.39 -7.50
C LYS A 182 -19.02 -13.40 -8.48
N HIS A 183 -18.97 -12.47 -9.43
CA HIS A 183 -17.88 -12.39 -10.41
C HIS A 183 -16.64 -11.68 -9.86
N ARG A 184 -16.76 -10.93 -8.75
CA ARG A 184 -15.62 -10.22 -8.14
C ARG A 184 -14.59 -11.22 -7.64
N LYS A 185 -13.33 -10.85 -7.84
CA LYS A 185 -12.17 -11.57 -7.31
C LYS A 185 -11.76 -11.02 -5.94
N ALA A 186 -10.89 -11.70 -5.21
CA ALA A 186 -10.50 -11.25 -3.88
C ALA A 186 -9.57 -10.03 -3.96
N PHE A 187 -8.52 -10.12 -4.79
CA PHE A 187 -7.34 -9.28 -4.69
C PHE A 187 -6.77 -8.83 -6.05
N ILE A 188 -6.41 -9.75 -6.95
CA ILE A 188 -5.83 -9.49 -8.27
C ILE A 188 -6.93 -9.59 -9.33
N PRO A 189 -7.20 -8.50 -10.09
CA PRO A 189 -8.21 -8.52 -11.13
C PRO A 189 -8.01 -9.67 -12.12
N LEU A 190 -9.10 -10.35 -12.46
CA LEU A 190 -9.17 -11.47 -13.41
C LEU A 190 -8.41 -12.75 -13.01
N VAL A 191 -7.59 -12.73 -11.96
CA VAL A 191 -6.79 -13.88 -11.53
C VAL A 191 -7.30 -14.45 -10.21
N PHE A 192 -7.30 -13.64 -9.15
CA PHE A 192 -7.38 -14.10 -7.77
C PHE A 192 -8.23 -13.18 -6.89
#